data_AF-A0A7V0P5F8-F1
#
_entry.id   AF-A0A7V0P5F8-F1
#
_cell.length_a   1.000
_cell.length_b   1.000
_cell.length_c   1.000
_cell.angle_alpha   90.00
_cell.angle_beta   90.00
_cell.angle_gamma   90.00
#
_symmetry.space_group_name_H-M   'P 1'
#
loop_
_entity.id
_entity.type
_entity.pdbx_description
1 polymer ?
#
loop_
_entity_poly.entity_id
_entity_poly.type
_entity_poly.pdbx_seq_one_letter_code
_entity_poly.pdbx_strand_id
1 'polypeptide(L)'
;MKKMRILKNEWPSFVKDFNRQNQFRRAILTLGEDVVVGEPGMPLVGLAYDPEERRVDIYLGGTDTENLAHLSHGVEVPRALYLITDEEASNPVVGVQVQGPPRTSMAYVMFEDEMPENVKCQWITNVAYNLFEIRGEKVHGEDQKDWYEAERLIDETTTPFVE
;
A
#
# COMPACT_ATOMS: atom_id res chain seq x y z
N MET A 1 2.18 -21.36 -3.88
CA MET A 1 2.86 -20.09 -4.28
C MET A 1 3.74 -20.20 -5.54
N LYS A 2 3.55 -19.28 -6.48
CA LYS A 2 4.30 -19.14 -7.74
C LYS A 2 4.76 -17.68 -7.92
N LYS A 3 5.96 -17.46 -8.46
CA LYS A 3 6.47 -16.13 -8.82
C LYS A 3 6.47 -15.96 -10.33
N MET A 4 5.84 -14.90 -10.83
CA MET A 4 5.79 -14.56 -12.25
C MET A 4 6.53 -13.26 -12.49
N ARG A 5 7.57 -13.30 -13.33
CA ARG A 5 8.36 -12.12 -13.67
C ARG A 5 7.59 -11.23 -14.64
N ILE A 6 7.49 -9.94 -14.30
CA ILE A 6 6.89 -8.92 -15.16
C ILE A 6 7.96 -8.34 -16.09
N LEU A 7 7.64 -8.24 -17.38
CA LEU A 7 8.58 -7.67 -18.36
C LEU A 7 8.74 -6.17 -18.13
N LYS A 8 9.94 -5.64 -18.36
CA LYS A 8 10.27 -4.25 -18.01
C LYS A 8 9.38 -3.22 -18.72
N ASN A 9 9.00 -3.49 -19.97
CA ASN A 9 8.10 -2.66 -20.75
C ASN A 9 6.64 -2.69 -20.23
N GLU A 10 6.28 -3.67 -19.40
CA GLU A 10 4.95 -3.82 -18.82
C GLU A 10 4.85 -3.21 -17.42
N TRP A 11 5.95 -2.72 -16.84
CA TRP A 11 5.95 -2.20 -15.47
C TRP A 11 4.95 -1.06 -15.22
N PRO A 12 4.83 -0.05 -16.10
CA PRO A 12 3.86 1.03 -15.89
C PRO A 12 2.41 0.53 -15.82
N SER A 13 2.02 -0.33 -16.77
CA SER A 13 0.68 -0.92 -16.79
C SER A 13 0.46 -1.89 -15.63
N PHE A 14 1.47 -2.69 -15.31
CA PHE A 14 1.43 -3.64 -14.21
C PHE A 14 1.19 -2.94 -12.87
N VAL A 15 1.95 -1.88 -12.56
CA VAL A 15 1.80 -1.13 -11.31
C VAL A 15 0.38 -0.57 -11.18
N LYS A 16 -0.15 0.00 -12.26
CA LYS A 16 -1.51 0.54 -12.30
C LYS A 16 -2.58 -0.52 -12.04
N ASP A 17 -2.49 -1.65 -12.75
CA ASP A 17 -3.47 -2.74 -12.61
C ASP A 17 -3.32 -3.45 -11.26
N PHE A 18 -2.10 -3.58 -10.75
CA PHE A 18 -1.82 -4.09 -9.43
C PHE A 18 -2.47 -3.21 -8.35
N ASN A 19 -2.31 -1.90 -8.43
CA ASN A 19 -2.92 -0.94 -7.50
C ASN A 19 -4.45 -1.06 -7.53
N ARG A 20 -5.07 -1.01 -8.71
CA ARG A 20 -6.54 -1.13 -8.84
C ARG A 20 -7.11 -2.40 -8.21
N GLN A 21 -6.36 -3.50 -8.25
CA GLN A 21 -6.81 -4.80 -7.73
C GLN A 21 -6.50 -5.02 -6.25
N ASN A 22 -5.49 -4.33 -5.71
CA ASN A 22 -4.94 -4.66 -4.39
C ASN A 22 -4.87 -3.50 -3.41
N GLN A 23 -5.28 -2.28 -3.82
CA GLN A 23 -5.39 -1.15 -2.91
C GLN A 23 -6.30 -1.51 -1.72
N PHE A 24 -5.96 -0.96 -0.56
CA PHE A 24 -6.59 -1.25 0.73
C PHE A 24 -6.41 -2.68 1.25
N ARG A 25 -5.70 -3.59 0.58
CA ARG A 25 -5.36 -4.88 1.21
C ARG A 25 -4.37 -4.65 2.35
N ARG A 26 -4.55 -5.38 3.46
CA ARG A 26 -3.58 -5.36 4.56
C ARG A 26 -2.27 -5.98 4.07
N ALA A 27 -1.21 -5.17 4.12
CA ALA A 27 0.08 -5.51 3.56
C ALA A 27 1.16 -5.49 4.65
N ILE A 28 2.06 -6.46 4.55
CA ILE A 28 3.31 -6.53 5.30
C ILE A 28 4.45 -6.31 4.32
N LEU A 29 5.35 -5.38 4.65
CA LEU A 29 6.53 -5.10 3.85
C LEU A 29 7.75 -5.76 4.49
N THR A 30 8.38 -6.70 3.79
CA THR A 30 9.65 -7.31 4.21
C THR A 30 10.80 -6.82 3.33
N LEU A 31 11.87 -6.32 3.94
CA LEU A 31 13.08 -5.85 3.28
C LEU A 31 14.23 -6.82 3.55
N GLY A 32 14.77 -7.43 2.49
CA GLY A 32 15.80 -8.46 2.62
C GLY A 32 15.24 -9.72 3.30
N GLU A 33 15.98 -10.24 4.28
CA GLU A 33 15.59 -11.46 5.01
C GLU A 33 14.93 -11.16 6.36
N ASP A 34 15.17 -9.98 6.97
CA ASP A 34 14.89 -9.80 8.41
C ASP A 34 14.11 -8.54 8.79
N VAL A 35 13.97 -7.54 7.90
CA VAL A 35 13.35 -6.26 8.29
C VAL A 35 11.89 -6.24 7.86
N VAL A 36 10.98 -6.30 8.82
CA VAL A 36 9.55 -6.15 8.60
C VAL A 36 9.11 -4.72 8.94
N VAL A 37 8.40 -4.07 8.03
CA VAL A 37 7.86 -2.72 8.18
C VAL A 37 6.33 -2.82 8.21
N GLY A 38 5.74 -2.12 9.18
CA GLY A 38 4.30 -1.93 9.28
C GLY A 38 3.53 -3.04 9.97
N GLU A 39 4.14 -3.82 10.90
CA GLU A 39 3.39 -4.75 11.75
C GLU A 39 2.36 -4.01 12.62
N PRO A 40 1.11 -4.50 12.79
CA PRO A 40 0.57 -5.82 12.38
C PRO A 40 -0.06 -5.84 10.96
N GLY A 41 0.49 -5.09 10.02
CA GLY A 41 -0.01 -4.89 8.66
C GLY A 41 -0.66 -3.51 8.49
N MET A 42 -0.34 -2.83 7.39
CA MET A 42 -0.92 -1.52 7.02
C MET A 42 -1.65 -1.63 5.68
N PRO A 43 -2.69 -0.80 5.41
CA PRO A 43 -3.35 -0.78 4.12
C PRO A 43 -2.34 -0.47 3.00
N LEU A 44 -2.36 -1.22 1.91
CA LEU A 44 -1.61 -0.84 0.71
C LEU A 44 -2.27 0.40 0.10
N VAL A 45 -1.52 1.50 0.00
CA VAL A 45 -1.91 2.67 -0.79
C VAL A 45 -1.61 2.41 -2.26
N GLY A 46 -0.39 1.93 -2.54
CA GLY A 46 -0.03 1.54 -3.89
C GLY A 46 1.47 1.42 -4.10
N LEU A 47 1.81 1.00 -5.32
CA LEU A 47 3.15 1.08 -5.87
C LEU A 47 3.22 2.26 -6.84
N ALA A 48 4.38 2.91 -6.92
CA ALA A 48 4.68 3.88 -7.98
C ALA A 48 5.97 3.48 -8.69
N TYR A 49 5.97 3.50 -10.02
CA TYR A 49 7.18 3.30 -10.82
C TYR A 49 7.55 4.62 -11.50
N ASP A 50 8.72 5.14 -11.14
CA ASP A 50 9.33 6.28 -11.80
C ASP A 50 10.29 5.79 -12.88
N PRO A 51 10.00 6.00 -14.18
CA PRO A 51 10.88 5.59 -15.27
C PRO A 51 12.12 6.50 -15.41
N GLU A 52 12.05 7.76 -14.97
CA GLU A 52 13.15 8.73 -15.07
C GLU A 52 14.20 8.43 -14.00
N GLU A 53 13.76 8.30 -12.74
CA GLU A 53 14.62 7.92 -11.62
C GLU A 53 14.93 6.42 -11.58
N ARG A 54 14.21 5.62 -12.40
CA ARG A 54 14.27 4.16 -12.42
C ARG A 54 14.08 3.59 -11.01
N ARG A 55 13.01 4.01 -10.35
CA ARG A 55 12.72 3.67 -8.95
C ARG A 55 11.32 3.05 -8.83
N VAL A 56 11.17 2.07 -7.95
CA VAL A 56 9.84 1.57 -7.57
C VAL A 56 9.63 1.87 -6.08
N ASP A 57 8.61 2.66 -5.81
CA ASP A 57 8.21 3.09 -4.47
C ASP A 57 7.01 2.30 -3.98
N ILE A 58 7.01 2.02 -2.68
CA ILE A 58 5.98 1.26 -1.97
C ILE A 58 5.36 2.19 -0.93
N TYR A 59 4.06 2.45 -1.08
CA TYR A 59 3.30 3.30 -0.18
C TYR A 59 2.33 2.48 0.67
N LEU A 60 2.42 2.64 1.99
CA LEU A 60 1.46 2.07 2.94
C LEU A 60 0.68 3.20 3.60
N GLY A 61 -0.56 2.92 3.97
CA GLY A 61 -1.43 3.89 4.60
C GLY A 61 -1.11 4.03 6.08
N GLY A 62 -1.13 5.25 6.58
CA GLY A 62 -0.95 5.52 8.01
C GLY A 62 -2.00 6.45 8.56
N THR A 63 -1.83 6.77 9.83
CA THR A 63 -2.85 7.47 10.62
C THR A 63 -2.65 8.98 10.62
N ASP A 64 -1.51 9.48 10.16
CA ASP A 64 -1.21 10.91 10.08
C ASP A 64 -2.07 11.58 8.99
N THR A 65 -2.98 12.46 9.41
CA THR A 65 -3.89 13.20 8.51
C THR A 65 -3.16 14.11 7.53
N GLU A 66 -1.91 14.51 7.82
CA GLU A 66 -1.10 15.32 6.90
C GLU A 66 -0.35 14.47 5.87
N ASN A 67 -0.17 13.17 6.15
CA ASN A 67 0.59 12.26 5.31
C ASN A 67 0.02 10.85 5.34
N LEU A 68 -1.17 10.67 4.77
CA LEU A 68 -1.86 9.39 4.76
C LEU A 68 -1.13 8.32 3.92
N ALA A 69 -0.39 8.71 2.88
CA ALA A 69 0.42 7.81 2.06
C ALA A 69 1.89 7.87 2.46
N HIS A 70 2.31 6.98 3.35
CA HIS A 70 3.71 6.91 3.75
C HIS A 70 4.53 6.15 2.71
N LEU A 71 5.58 6.80 2.19
CA LEU A 71 6.64 6.10 1.46
C LEU A 71 7.37 5.17 2.43
N SER A 72 6.98 3.90 2.44
CA SER A 72 7.56 2.89 3.33
C SER A 72 8.93 2.44 2.85
N HIS A 73 9.11 2.32 1.53
CA HIS A 73 10.41 1.99 0.92
C HIS A 73 10.46 2.34 -0.57
N GLY A 74 11.66 2.69 -1.05
CA GLY A 74 11.95 2.86 -2.47
C GLY A 74 13.08 1.93 -2.91
N VAL A 75 12.88 1.18 -3.98
CA VAL A 75 13.91 0.33 -4.59
C VAL A 75 14.47 1.04 -5.81
N GLU A 76 15.68 1.56 -5.65
CA GLU A 76 16.44 2.19 -6.73
C GLU A 76 16.97 1.17 -7.74
N VAL A 77 16.89 1.52 -9.02
CA VAL A 77 17.40 0.73 -10.14
C VAL A 77 16.93 -0.75 -10.08
N PRO A 78 15.62 -1.02 -9.96
CA PRO A 78 15.15 -2.38 -9.85
C PRO A 78 15.49 -3.17 -11.11
N ARG A 79 15.84 -4.44 -10.91
CA ARG A 79 16.22 -5.39 -11.97
C ARG A 79 15.09 -6.32 -12.35
N ALA A 80 14.16 -6.56 -11.43
CA ALA A 80 12.99 -7.38 -11.68
C ALA A 80 11.83 -7.01 -10.75
N LEU A 81 10.62 -7.12 -11.29
CA LEU A 81 9.37 -7.17 -10.55
C LEU A 81 8.79 -8.57 -10.72
N TYR A 82 8.28 -9.15 -9.63
CA TYR A 82 7.58 -10.42 -9.65
C TYR A 82 6.22 -10.28 -8.99
N LEU A 83 5.17 -10.72 -9.68
CA LEU A 83 3.89 -10.98 -9.06
C LEU A 83 3.96 -12.33 -8.34
N ILE A 84 3.50 -12.37 -7.09
CA ILE A 84 3.44 -13.59 -6.29
C ILE A 84 1.99 -14.03 -6.24
N THR A 85 1.72 -15.24 -6.73
CA THR A 85 0.37 -15.80 -6.76
C THR A 85 0.29 -17.11 -5.98
N ASP A 86 -0.88 -17.44 -5.46
CA ASP A 86 -1.18 -18.74 -4.89
C ASP A 86 -2.57 -19.22 -5.31
N GLU A 87 -2.64 -20.31 -6.06
CA GLU A 87 -3.90 -20.83 -6.62
C GLU A 87 -4.80 -21.46 -5.54
N GLU A 88 -4.24 -21.77 -4.37
CA GLU A 88 -4.97 -22.30 -3.22
C GLU A 88 -5.54 -21.20 -2.30
N ALA A 89 -5.10 -19.94 -2.48
CA ALA A 89 -5.58 -18.83 -1.67
C ALA A 89 -6.95 -18.33 -2.14
N SER A 90 -7.72 -17.76 -1.20
CA SER A 90 -9.01 -17.08 -1.46
C SER A 90 -8.88 -16.00 -2.56
N ASN A 91 -7.79 -15.22 -2.50
CA ASN A 91 -7.37 -14.28 -3.52
C ASN A 91 -6.04 -14.78 -4.14
N PRO A 92 -6.02 -15.10 -5.45
CA PRO A 92 -4.84 -15.65 -6.09
C PRO A 92 -3.61 -14.75 -6.06
N VAL A 93 -3.77 -13.42 -5.93
CA VAL A 93 -2.63 -12.52 -5.75
C VAL A 93 -2.30 -12.46 -4.26
N VAL A 94 -1.09 -12.88 -3.88
CA VAL A 94 -0.64 -12.89 -2.48
C VAL A 94 0.46 -11.86 -2.21
N GLY A 95 1.00 -11.24 -3.25
CA GLY A 95 1.97 -10.17 -3.07
C GLY A 95 2.76 -9.81 -4.32
N VAL A 96 3.78 -8.98 -4.12
CA VAL A 96 4.71 -8.52 -5.15
C VAL A 96 6.12 -8.43 -4.56
N GLN A 97 7.10 -8.82 -5.37
CA GLN A 97 8.52 -8.69 -5.04
C GLN A 97 9.16 -7.67 -5.98
N VAL A 98 9.88 -6.71 -5.40
CA VAL A 98 10.75 -5.78 -6.10
C VAL A 98 12.19 -6.15 -5.81
N GLN A 99 12.93 -6.53 -6.84
CA GLN A 99 14.33 -6.91 -6.73
C GLN A 99 15.24 -5.80 -7.23
N GLY A 100 16.05 -5.23 -6.33
CA GLY A 100 17.11 -4.29 -6.65
C GLY A 100 18.35 -4.94 -7.29
N PRO A 101 19.46 -4.21 -7.40
CA PRO A 101 20.77 -4.77 -7.74
C PRO A 101 21.24 -5.95 -6.83
N PRO A 102 22.17 -6.81 -7.30
CA PRO A 102 22.77 -7.87 -6.51
C PRO A 102 23.37 -7.31 -5.22
N ARG A 103 23.11 -8.01 -4.11
CA ARG A 103 23.53 -7.59 -2.76
C ARG A 103 22.91 -6.27 -2.28
N THR A 104 21.82 -5.81 -2.91
CA THR A 104 21.06 -4.63 -2.49
C THR A 104 19.62 -4.98 -2.14
N SER A 105 18.82 -3.95 -1.88
CA SER A 105 17.44 -3.98 -1.43
C SER A 105 16.56 -4.94 -2.23
N MET A 106 15.91 -5.83 -1.52
CA MET A 106 14.84 -6.68 -2.00
C MET A 106 13.62 -6.37 -1.14
N ALA A 107 12.52 -6.00 -1.76
CA ALA A 107 11.29 -5.67 -1.05
C ALA A 107 10.20 -6.66 -1.42
N TYR A 108 9.49 -7.16 -0.41
CA TYR A 108 8.32 -8.01 -0.55
C TYR A 108 7.14 -7.30 0.07
N VAL A 109 6.10 -7.08 -0.72
CA VAL A 109 4.79 -6.69 -0.20
C VAL A 109 3.93 -7.95 -0.22
N MET A 110 3.59 -8.46 0.95
CA MET A 110 2.76 -9.65 1.12
C MET A 110 1.41 -9.26 1.69
N PHE A 111 0.34 -9.87 1.20
CA PHE A 111 -1.01 -9.57 1.67
C PHE A 111 -1.48 -10.59 2.69
N GLU A 112 -2.17 -10.10 3.70
CA GLU A 112 -2.97 -10.95 4.59
C GLU A 112 -4.32 -11.27 3.92
N ASP A 113 -4.95 -12.35 4.38
CA ASP A 113 -6.28 -12.76 3.94
C ASP A 113 -7.36 -11.94 4.67
N GLU A 114 -7.45 -10.67 4.30
CA GLU A 114 -8.46 -9.73 4.78
C GLU A 114 -9.13 -9.01 3.61
N MET A 115 -10.44 -8.76 3.74
CA MET A 115 -11.21 -8.04 2.73
C MET A 115 -10.76 -6.58 2.64
N PRO A 116 -10.42 -6.05 1.45
CA PRO A 116 -10.00 -4.66 1.28
C PRO A 116 -10.96 -3.64 1.87
N GLU A 117 -12.27 -3.91 1.79
CA GLU A 117 -13.32 -3.03 2.31
C GLU A 117 -13.24 -2.88 3.83
N ASN A 118 -12.94 -3.97 4.55
CA ASN A 118 -12.81 -3.94 6.01
C ASN A 118 -11.58 -3.12 6.43
N VAL A 119 -10.47 -3.32 5.72
CA VAL A 119 -9.23 -2.57 5.97
C VAL A 119 -9.42 -1.09 5.65
N LYS A 120 -10.10 -0.76 4.54
CA LYS A 120 -10.45 0.64 4.19
C LYS A 120 -11.31 1.28 5.29
N CYS A 121 -12.37 0.59 5.73
CA CYS A 121 -13.22 1.07 6.83
C CYS A 121 -12.45 1.30 8.13
N GLN A 122 -11.55 0.38 8.49
CA GLN A 122 -10.69 0.54 9.66
C GLN A 122 -9.76 1.75 9.52
N TRP A 123 -9.20 1.95 8.33
CA TRP A 123 -8.34 3.09 8.05
C TRP A 123 -9.10 4.42 8.16
N ILE A 124 -10.29 4.52 7.56
CA ILE A 124 -11.19 5.68 7.69
C ILE A 124 -11.48 5.95 9.16
N THR A 125 -11.81 4.91 9.93
CA THR A 125 -12.11 5.04 11.37
C THR A 125 -10.93 5.66 12.13
N ASN A 126 -9.70 5.18 11.87
CA ASN A 126 -8.51 5.68 12.54
C ASN A 126 -8.22 7.16 12.19
N VAL A 127 -8.39 7.52 10.91
CA VAL A 127 -8.18 8.91 10.44
C VAL A 127 -9.26 9.83 11.01
N ALA A 128 -10.52 9.41 11.00
CA ALA A 128 -11.62 10.16 11.61
C ALA A 128 -11.40 10.40 13.12
N TYR A 129 -10.89 9.38 13.82
CA TYR A 129 -10.54 9.52 15.23
C TYR A 129 -9.42 10.54 15.45
N ASN A 130 -8.38 10.54 14.63
CA ASN A 130 -7.32 11.56 14.72
C ASN A 130 -7.82 12.98 14.43
N LEU A 131 -8.74 13.15 13.47
CA LEU A 131 -9.39 14.45 13.22
C LEU A 131 -10.20 14.93 14.44
N PHE A 132 -10.83 14.02 15.17
CA PHE A 132 -11.49 14.32 16.44
C PHE A 132 -10.49 14.75 17.52
N GLU A 133 -9.39 14.02 17.70
CA GLU A 133 -8.34 14.34 18.67
C GLU A 133 -7.70 15.71 18.41
N ILE A 134 -7.37 16.03 17.15
CA ILE A 134 -6.78 17.32 16.73
C ILE A 134 -7.67 18.51 17.11
N ARG A 135 -9.01 18.34 17.07
CA ARG A 135 -9.97 19.39 17.48
C ARG A 135 -10.17 19.48 18.99
N GLY A 136 -9.42 18.71 19.77
CA GLY A 136 -9.31 18.83 21.21
C GLY A 136 -10.45 18.20 22.00
N GLU A 137 -11.04 17.11 21.48
CA GLU A 137 -12.02 16.23 22.14
C GLU A 137 -13.31 16.89 22.66
N LYS A 138 -13.53 18.17 22.36
CA LYS A 138 -14.57 19.01 22.97
C LYS A 138 -15.83 19.15 22.12
N VAL A 139 -15.82 18.70 20.87
CA VAL A 139 -16.92 18.86 19.91
C VAL A 139 -17.51 17.50 19.61
N HIS A 140 -18.42 17.04 20.48
CA HIS A 140 -19.18 15.81 20.26
C HIS A 140 -20.29 16.03 19.22
N GLY A 141 -20.63 14.99 18.46
CA GLY A 141 -21.71 15.03 17.46
C GLY A 141 -21.25 15.40 16.04
N GLU A 142 -19.95 15.42 15.80
CA GLU A 142 -19.33 15.64 14.47
C GLU A 142 -18.83 14.32 13.84
N ASP A 143 -19.05 13.17 14.49
CA ASP A 143 -18.54 11.85 14.08
C ASP A 143 -18.81 11.53 12.60
N GLN A 144 -20.01 11.88 12.12
CA GLN A 144 -20.40 11.70 10.73
C GLN A 144 -19.62 12.62 9.77
N LYS A 145 -19.35 13.88 10.17
CA LYS A 145 -18.53 14.79 9.37
C LYS A 145 -17.08 14.33 9.33
N ASP A 146 -16.58 13.80 10.43
CA ASP A 146 -15.19 13.31 10.54
C ASP A 146 -14.98 12.07 9.69
N TRP A 147 -15.98 11.19 9.67
CA TRP A 147 -16.00 10.05 8.78
C TRP A 147 -15.92 10.48 7.31
N TYR A 148 -16.79 11.41 6.88
CA TYR A 148 -16.79 11.87 5.49
C TYR A 148 -15.50 12.60 5.10
N GLU A 149 -14.94 13.38 6.02
CA GLU A 149 -13.67 14.06 5.79
C GLU A 149 -12.51 13.05 5.67
N ALA A 150 -12.46 12.05 6.55
CA ALA A 150 -11.47 10.98 6.48
C ALA A 150 -11.59 10.17 5.18
N GLU A 151 -12.81 9.83 4.76
CA GLU A 151 -13.08 9.16 3.49
C GLU A 151 -12.59 9.99 2.30
N ARG A 152 -12.91 11.29 2.28
CA ARG A 152 -12.45 12.23 1.25
C ARG A 152 -10.92 12.29 1.17
N LEU A 153 -10.23 12.42 2.31
CA LEU A 153 -8.76 12.49 2.36
C LEU A 153 -8.11 11.19 1.87
N ILE A 154 -8.65 10.04 2.26
CA ILE A 154 -8.15 8.73 1.81
C ILE A 154 -8.35 8.56 0.30
N ASP A 155 -9.52 8.92 -0.23
CA ASP A 155 -9.81 8.83 -1.67
C ASP A 155 -8.89 9.77 -2.47
N GLU A 156 -8.70 11.01 -2.04
CA GLU A 156 -7.75 11.96 -2.67
C GLU A 156 -6.31 11.43 -2.64
N THR A 157 -5.91 10.78 -1.55
CA THR A 157 -4.58 10.21 -1.38
C THR A 157 -4.33 9.01 -2.31
N THR A 158 -5.36 8.20 -2.55
CA THR A 158 -5.26 6.91 -3.22
C THR A 158 -5.54 6.97 -4.73
N THR A 159 -6.32 7.96 -5.17
CA THR A 159 -6.69 8.19 -6.57
C THR A 159 -5.49 8.27 -7.54
N PRO A 160 -4.39 8.98 -7.23
CA PRO A 160 -3.24 9.08 -8.14
C PRO A 160 -2.55 7.75 -8.48
N PHE A 161 -2.75 6.71 -7.66
CA PHE A 161 -2.15 5.39 -7.86
C PHE A 161 -2.93 4.51 -8.85
N VAL A 162 -4.17 4.88 -9.18
CA VAL A 162 -5.08 4.06 -10.00
C VAL A 162 -5.54 4.73 -11.30
N GLU A 163 -5.42 6.06 -11.39
CA GLU A 163 -5.81 6.89 -12.53
C GLU A 163 -4.86 6.89 -13.73
#